data_AF-A0AAN4YDW1-F1
#
_entry.id   AF-A0AAN4YDW1-F1
#
_cell.length_a   1.000
_cell.length_b   1.000
_cell.length_c   1.000
_cell.angle_alpha   90.00
_cell.angle_beta   90.00
_cell.angle_gamma   90.00
#
_symmetry.space_group_name_H-M   'P 1'
#
loop_
_entity.id
_entity.type
_entity.pdbx_description
1 polymer ?
#
loop_
_entity_poly.entity_id
_entity_poly.type
_entity_poly.pdbx_seq_one_letter_code
_entity_poly.pdbx_strand_id
1 'polypeptide(L)'
;MVWSVATNAVLAYAIVICMLFTMGSVEDALNASFPIIEICQHATGSTQAATAMVCGLLVLGLSVTLASIASASRLTWAWARDGALPRWFSYVRTSRPASTPPTSENTSRTNFQNKD
;
A
#
# COMPACT_ATOMS: atom_id res chain seq x y z
N MET A 1 -6.15 14.12 -4.23
CA MET A 1 -7.02 13.71 -3.10
C MET A 1 -8.49 13.88 -3.47
N VAL A 2 -8.99 15.09 -3.73
CA VAL A 2 -10.41 15.35 -4.04
C VAL A 2 -10.96 14.48 -5.19
N TRP A 3 -10.28 14.45 -6.34
CA TRP A 3 -10.73 13.64 -7.49
C TRP A 3 -10.78 12.14 -7.20
N SER A 4 -9.80 11.60 -6.48
CA SER A 4 -9.77 10.18 -6.11
C SER A 4 -10.88 9.83 -5.11
N VAL A 5 -11.20 10.74 -4.18
CA VAL A 5 -12.29 10.54 -3.23
C VAL A 5 -13.62 10.60 -3.97
N ALA A 6 -13.81 11.56 -4.88
CA ALA A 6 -15.01 11.69 -5.69
C ALA A 6 -15.26 10.44 -6.55
N THR A 7 -14.25 9.96 -7.28
CA THR A 7 -14.41 8.77 -8.13
C THR A 7 -14.64 7.50 -7.31
N ASN A 8 -13.96 7.32 -6.18
CA ASN A 8 -14.20 6.17 -5.31
C ASN A 8 -15.59 6.21 -4.67
N ALA A 9 -16.07 7.38 -4.26
CA ALA A 9 -17.42 7.53 -3.71
C ALA A 9 -18.51 7.19 -4.74
N VAL A 10 -18.36 7.67 -5.99
CA VAL A 10 -19.30 7.35 -7.08
C VAL A 10 -19.27 5.86 -7.40
N LEU A 11 -18.09 5.25 -7.47
CA LEU A 11 -17.95 3.82 -7.74
C LEU A 11 -18.55 2.96 -6.62
N ALA A 12 -18.25 3.29 -5.36
CA ALA A 12 -18.80 2.60 -4.20
C ALA A 12 -20.34 2.71 -4.18
N TYR A 13 -20.89 3.89 -4.48
CA TYR A 13 -22.33 4.10 -4.56
C TYR A 13 -22.98 3.24 -5.66
N ALA A 14 -22.36 3.17 -6.84
CA ALA A 14 -22.84 2.32 -7.93
C ALA A 14 -22.80 0.83 -7.57
N ILE A 15 -21.74 0.35 -6.90
CA ILE A 15 -21.63 -1.04 -6.45
C ILE A 15 -22.71 -1.36 -5.41
N VAL A 16 -22.99 -0.44 -4.47
CA VAL A 16 -24.04 -0.62 -3.47
C VAL A 16 -25.42 -0.72 -4.14
N ILE A 17 -25.74 0.16 -5.10
CA ILE A 17 -27.00 0.06 -5.85
C ILE A 17 -27.08 -1.27 -6.59
N CYS A 18 -26.00 -1.70 -7.25
CA CYS A 18 -25.95 -2.98 -7.94
C CYS A 18 -26.20 -4.15 -6.99
N MET A 19 -25.57 -4.15 -5.81
CA MET A 19 -25.82 -5.15 -4.77
C MET A 19 -27.28 -5.14 -4.31
N LEU A 20 -27.89 -3.97 -4.05
CA LEU A 20 -29.30 -3.92 -3.63
C LEU A 20 -30.25 -4.58 -4.64
N PHE A 21 -29.98 -4.46 -5.94
CA PHE A 21 -30.79 -5.08 -6.98
C PHE A 21 -30.45 -6.55 -7.27
N THR A 22 -29.24 -7.00 -6.92
CA THR A 22 -28.74 -8.35 -7.26
C THR A 22 -28.62 -9.31 -6.08
N MET A 23 -28.75 -8.84 -4.84
CA MET A 23 -28.52 -9.63 -3.62
C MET A 23 -29.58 -10.72 -3.36
N GLY A 24 -30.77 -10.66 -3.98
CA GLY A 24 -31.77 -11.73 -3.86
C GLY A 24 -32.30 -11.95 -2.43
N SER A 25 -32.61 -13.21 -2.08
CA SER A 25 -33.14 -13.64 -0.77
C SER A 25 -32.07 -13.61 0.32
N VAL A 26 -32.27 -12.73 1.31
CA VAL A 26 -31.37 -12.58 2.48
C VAL A 26 -31.31 -13.87 3.30
N GLU A 27 -32.41 -14.62 3.36
CA GLU A 27 -32.50 -15.93 4.01
C GLU A 27 -31.54 -16.99 3.43
N ASP A 28 -31.29 -17.01 2.12
CA ASP A 28 -30.36 -17.99 1.52
C ASP A 28 -28.90 -17.62 1.83
N ALA A 29 -28.59 -16.31 1.83
CA ALA A 29 -27.27 -15.82 2.23
C ALA A 29 -26.96 -16.09 3.71
N LEU A 30 -27.97 -16.02 4.59
CA LEU A 30 -27.81 -16.30 6.03
C LEU A 30 -27.69 -17.79 6.36
N ASN A 31 -28.27 -18.67 5.53
CA ASN A 31 -28.15 -20.13 5.70
C ASN A 31 -26.93 -20.72 5.00
N ALA A 32 -26.24 -19.95 4.15
CA ALA A 32 -25.06 -20.39 3.44
C ALA A 32 -23.80 -20.43 4.33
N SER A 33 -22.99 -21.48 4.17
CA SER A 33 -21.70 -21.62 4.87
C SER A 33 -20.70 -20.50 4.49
N PHE A 34 -20.84 -19.93 3.28
CA PHE A 34 -20.01 -18.82 2.77
C PHE A 34 -20.85 -17.78 2.01
N PRO A 35 -21.43 -16.78 2.70
CA PRO A 35 -22.34 -15.79 2.11
C PRO A 35 -21.73 -14.98 0.96
N ILE A 36 -20.42 -14.72 0.98
CA ILE A 36 -19.72 -13.97 -0.08
C ILE A 36 -19.80 -14.71 -1.43
N ILE A 37 -19.70 -16.04 -1.42
CA ILE A 37 -19.69 -16.84 -2.66
C ILE A 37 -21.10 -16.91 -3.25
N GLU A 38 -22.12 -17.02 -2.40
CA GLU A 38 -23.52 -16.98 -2.82
C GLU A 38 -23.92 -15.63 -3.41
N ILE A 39 -23.55 -14.52 -2.77
CA ILE A 39 -23.84 -13.17 -3.31
C ILE A 39 -23.13 -12.98 -4.66
N CYS A 40 -21.88 -13.43 -4.80
CA CYS A 40 -21.18 -13.38 -6.09
C CYS A 40 -21.83 -14.28 -7.16
N GLN A 41 -22.39 -15.43 -6.79
CA GLN A 41 -23.13 -16.30 -7.70
C GLN A 41 -24.47 -15.68 -8.11
N HIS A 42 -25.23 -15.13 -7.17
CA HIS A 42 -26.50 -14.45 -7.45
C HIS A 42 -26.32 -13.20 -8.32
N ALA A 43 -25.25 -12.44 -8.11
CA ALA A 43 -24.94 -11.27 -8.93
C ALA A 43 -24.48 -11.61 -10.35
N THR A 44 -23.88 -12.79 -10.57
CA THR A 44 -23.23 -13.13 -11.86
C THR A 44 -23.97 -14.21 -12.65
N GLY A 45 -24.83 -15.00 -12.01
CA GLY A 45 -25.57 -16.11 -12.63
C GLY A 45 -24.70 -17.31 -13.04
N SER A 46 -23.40 -17.33 -12.68
CA SER A 46 -22.47 -18.39 -13.05
C SER A 46 -21.38 -18.63 -11.99
N THR A 47 -21.13 -19.90 -11.67
CA THR A 47 -20.14 -20.36 -10.68
C THR A 47 -18.71 -19.99 -11.05
N GLN A 48 -18.35 -20.05 -12.34
CA GLN A 48 -17.00 -19.75 -12.82
C GLN A 48 -16.67 -18.25 -12.67
N ALA A 49 -17.62 -17.39 -13.04
CA ALA A 49 -17.44 -15.96 -12.98
C ALA A 49 -17.49 -15.43 -11.53
N ALA A 50 -18.33 -16.03 -10.67
CA ALA A 50 -18.32 -15.74 -9.23
C ALA A 50 -16.97 -16.07 -8.57
N THR A 51 -16.38 -17.22 -8.90
CA THR A 51 -15.06 -17.61 -8.36
C THR A 51 -13.96 -16.65 -8.82
N ALA A 52 -14.00 -16.20 -10.08
CA ALA A 52 -13.05 -15.21 -10.59
C ALA A 52 -13.16 -13.86 -9.86
N MET A 53 -14.38 -13.39 -9.57
CA MET A 53 -14.60 -12.18 -8.77
C MET A 53 -14.02 -12.32 -7.36
N VAL A 54 -14.28 -13.42 -6.67
CA VAL A 54 -13.75 -13.68 -5.32
C VAL A 54 -12.22 -13.72 -5.31
N CYS A 55 -11.60 -14.42 -6.27
CA CYS A 55 -10.14 -14.41 -6.42
C CYS A 55 -9.58 -13.00 -6.65
N GLY A 56 -10.24 -12.19 -7.49
CA GLY A 56 -9.86 -10.79 -7.70
C GLY A 56 -9.89 -9.97 -6.41
N LEU A 57 -10.95 -10.12 -5.61
CA LEU A 57 -11.07 -9.44 -4.30
C LEU A 57 -9.94 -9.84 -3.34
N LEU A 58 -9.55 -11.12 -3.32
CA LEU A 58 -8.44 -11.60 -2.50
C LEU A 58 -7.11 -10.95 -2.90
N VAL A 59 -6.81 -10.90 -4.21
CA VAL A 59 -5.58 -10.27 -4.72
C VAL A 59 -5.54 -8.77 -4.41
N LEU A 60 -6.68 -8.08 -4.55
CA LEU A 60 -6.79 -6.66 -4.20
C LEU A 60 -6.57 -6.44 -2.69
N GLY A 61 -7.16 -7.29 -1.84
CA GLY A 61 -7.00 -7.22 -0.39
C GLY A 61 -5.54 -7.42 0.07
N LEU A 62 -4.86 -8.42 -0.51
CA LEU A 62 -3.44 -8.64 -0.27
C LEU A 62 -2.59 -7.43 -0.71
N SER A 63 -2.88 -6.91 -1.90
CA SER A 63 -2.15 -5.76 -2.46
C SER A 63 -2.31 -4.51 -1.59
N VAL A 64 -3.53 -4.19 -1.14
CA VAL A 64 -3.81 -3.06 -0.24
C VAL A 64 -3.10 -3.23 1.10
N THR A 65 -3.10 -4.44 1.66
CA THR A 65 -2.44 -4.72 2.94
C THR A 65 -0.93 -4.49 2.84
N LEU A 66 -0.30 -5.03 1.79
CA LEU A 66 1.13 -4.81 1.52
C LEU A 66 1.46 -3.34 1.29
N ALA A 67 0.65 -2.63 0.50
CA ALA A 67 0.83 -1.20 0.25
C ALA A 67 0.71 -0.37 1.53
N SER A 68 -0.25 -0.73 2.40
CA SER A 68 -0.47 -0.06 3.70
C SER A 68 0.71 -0.28 4.64
N ILE A 69 1.19 -1.52 4.77
CA ILE A 69 2.39 -1.85 5.58
C ILE A 69 3.60 -1.09 5.04
N ALA A 70 3.80 -1.04 3.72
CA ALA A 70 4.91 -0.33 3.10
C ALA A 70 4.83 1.19 3.34
N SER A 71 3.63 1.78 3.25
CA SER A 71 3.39 3.19 3.54
C SER A 71 3.69 3.51 5.01
N ALA A 72 3.11 2.74 5.93
CA ALA A 72 3.34 2.86 7.36
C ALA A 72 4.83 2.75 7.72
N SER A 73 5.55 1.78 7.13
CA SER A 73 7.00 1.60 7.34
C SER A 73 7.81 2.85 6.98
N ARG A 74 7.46 3.53 5.87
CA ARG A 74 8.14 4.78 5.47
C ARG A 74 7.83 5.93 6.42
N LEU A 75 6.58 6.05 6.88
CA LEU A 75 6.18 7.06 7.85
C LEU A 75 6.87 6.85 9.20
N THR A 76 6.91 5.60 9.67
CA THR A 76 7.63 5.21 10.90
C THR A 76 9.12 5.52 10.82
N TRP A 77 9.77 5.25 9.67
CA TRP A 77 11.17 5.62 9.47
C TRP A 77 11.38 7.14 9.53
N ALA A 78 10.51 7.93 8.88
CA ALA A 78 10.57 9.38 8.93
C ALA A 78 10.38 9.92 10.35
N TRP A 79 9.42 9.37 11.11
CA TRP A 79 9.19 9.72 12.51
C TRP A 79 10.37 9.34 13.42
N ALA A 80 11.02 8.21 13.17
CA ALA A 80 12.23 7.81 13.89
C ALA A 80 13.43 8.72 13.58
N ARG A 81 13.56 9.20 12.33
CA ARG A 81 14.56 10.20 11.94
C ARG A 81 14.30 11.54 12.65
N ASP A 82 13.03 11.90 12.84
CA ASP A 82 12.63 13.14 13.50
C ASP A 82 12.73 13.06 15.04
N GLY A 83 13.24 11.95 15.59
CA GLY A 83 13.53 11.79 17.02
C GLY A 83 12.33 11.41 17.90
N ALA A 84 11.16 11.16 17.29
CA ALA A 84 9.94 10.80 18.00
C ALA A 84 9.87 9.31 18.42
N LEU A 85 10.76 8.46 17.88
CA LEU A 85 10.82 7.01 18.13
C LEU A 85 12.26 6.55 18.43
N PRO A 86 12.46 5.38 19.08
CA PRO A 86 13.79 4.83 19.34
C PRO A 86 14.63 4.72 18.06
N ARG A 87 15.90 5.18 18.12
CA ARG A 87 16.84 5.30 16.99
C ARG A 87 17.10 3.99 16.21
N TRP A 88 16.71 2.84 16.74
CA TRP A 88 16.77 1.55 16.05
C TRP A 88 15.80 1.47 14.85
N PHE A 89 14.68 2.20 14.88
CA PHE A 89 13.71 2.24 13.78
C PHE A 89 14.17 3.04 12.56
N SER A 90 15.21 3.88 12.68
CA SER A 90 15.75 4.68 11.57
C SER A 90 16.88 3.98 10.79
N TYR A 91 17.29 2.77 11.19
CA TYR A 91 18.40 2.06 10.56
C TYR A 91 18.00 1.46 9.20
N VAL A 92 18.61 1.93 8.12
CA VAL A 92 18.43 1.41 6.75
C VAL A 92 19.78 0.96 6.19
N ARG A 93 19.90 -0.31 5.81
CA ARG A 93 21.11 -0.86 5.18
C ARG A 93 21.23 -0.32 3.75
N THR A 94 22.08 0.68 3.56
CA THR A 94 22.42 1.22 2.23
C THR A 94 23.37 0.25 1.52
N SER A 95 22.90 -0.40 0.46
CA SER A 95 23.70 -1.16 -0.50
C SER A 95 23.93 -0.34 -1.77
N ARG A 96 24.49 0.86 -1.64
CA ARG A 96 25.12 1.56 -2.77
C ARG A 96 26.60 1.18 -2.77
N PRO A 97 27.19 0.73 -3.90
CA PRO A 97 28.64 0.80 -4.05
C PRO A 97 29.01 2.29 -3.95
N ALA A 98 29.93 2.59 -3.06
CA ALA A 98 30.42 3.94 -2.84
C ALA A 98 30.94 4.50 -4.18
N SER A 99 30.19 5.41 -4.80
CA SER A 99 30.83 6.44 -5.62
C SER A 99 31.60 7.31 -4.63
N THR A 100 32.86 6.92 -4.44
CA THR A 100 34.02 7.73 -4.05
C THR A 100 33.74 9.03 -3.28
N PRO A 101 34.29 9.18 -2.05
CA PRO A 101 34.29 10.47 -1.39
C PRO A 101 35.05 11.49 -2.24
N PRO A 102 34.70 12.79 -2.25
CA PRO A 102 35.56 13.80 -2.83
C PRO A 102 36.90 13.74 -2.12
N THR A 103 37.94 13.40 -2.90
CA THR A 103 39.34 13.41 -2.52
C THR A 103 39.66 14.68 -1.73
N SER A 104 40.23 14.50 -0.54
CA SER A 104 40.82 15.56 0.25
C SER A 104 42.05 16.13 -0.47
N GLU A 105 41.82 17.01 -1.44
CA GLU A 105 42.85 17.79 -2.13
C GLU A 105 42.86 19.21 -1.54
N ASN A 106 43.27 19.34 -0.27
CA ASN A 106 43.61 20.66 0.28
C ASN A 106 44.69 20.64 1.38
N THR A 107 45.55 19.61 1.41
CA THR A 107 46.70 19.56 2.34
C THR A 107 47.97 20.17 1.73
N SER A 108 47.96 20.57 0.46
CA SER A 108 49.14 21.15 -0.21
C SER A 108 49.17 22.69 -0.22
N ARG A 109 48.12 23.38 0.26
CA ARG A 109 48.08 24.86 0.28
C ARG A 109 48.55 25.51 1.58
N THR A 110 48.80 24.74 2.64
CA THR A 110 49.25 25.29 3.94
C THR A 110 50.77 25.33 4.11
N ASN A 111 51.56 24.79 3.17
CA ASN A 111 53.03 24.74 3.28
C ASN A 111 53.78 25.77 2.40
N PHE A 112 53.09 26.63 1.65
CA PHE A 112 53.70 27.69 0.83
C PHE A 112 53.42 29.11 1.33
N GLN A 113 52.69 29.27 2.45
CA GLN A 113 52.36 30.58 3.03
C GLN A 113 53.11 30.89 4.33
N ASN A 114 54.14 30.12 4.69
CA ASN A 114 54.96 30.39 5.86
C ASN A 114 56.45 30.34 5.49
N LYS A 115 56.85 31.31 4.67
CA LYS A 115 58.24 31.68 4.45
C LYS A 115 58.27 33.16 4.09
N ASP A 116 58.14 33.99 5.11
CA ASP A 116 58.66 35.36 5.24
C ASP A 116 58.75 35.69 6.74
#